data_AF-A0A9P6E3M7-F1
#
_entry.id   AF-A0A9P6E3M7-F1
#
_cell.length_a   1.000
_cell.length_b   1.000
_cell.length_c   1.000
_cell.angle_alpha   90.00
_cell.angle_beta   90.00
_cell.angle_gamma   90.00
#
_symmetry.space_group_name_H-M   'P 1'
#
loop_
_entity.id
_entity.type
_entity.pdbx_description
1 polymer ?
#
loop_
_entity_poly.entity_id
_entity_poly.type
_entity_poly.pdbx_seq_one_letter_code
_entity_poly.pdbx_strand_id
1 'polypeptide(L)' 'KAAEHYRKADTTAARASVFDSTGLRWSELLRLPYFDITRGVVVDSMQNLFLGLLKEHF' A
#
# COMPACT_ATOMS: atom_id res chain seq x y z
N LYS A 1 5.38 8.21 -7.09
CA LYS A 1 4.71 9.50 -7.41
C LYS A 1 3.37 9.68 -6.67
N ALA A 2 2.47 8.69 -6.65
CA ALA A 2 1.17 8.78 -5.96
C ALA A 2 1.24 9.20 -4.47
N ALA A 3 2.16 8.64 -3.68
CA ALA A 3 2.33 9.03 -2.28
C ALA A 3 2.78 10.49 -2.09
N GLU A 4 3.52 11.07 -3.04
CA GLU A 4 3.89 12.50 -3.00
C GLU A 4 2.67 13.39 -3.30
N HIS A 5 1.73 12.94 -4.13
CA HIS A 5 0.45 13.63 -4.33
C HIS A 5 -0.40 13.61 -3.06
N TYR A 6 -0.41 12.48 -2.32
CA TYR A 6 -1.05 12.40 -1.01
C TYR A 6 -0.43 13.38 -0.01
N ARG A 7 0.90 13.51 0.02
CA ARG A 7 1.61 14.46 0.88
C ARG A 7 1.26 15.92 0.56
N LYS A 8 1.24 16.26 -0.74
CA LYS A 8 0.97 17.61 -1.24
C LYS A 8 -0.49 18.04 -1.13
N ALA A 9 -1.40 17.11 -0.84
CA ALA A 9 -2.79 17.47 -0.59
C ALA A 9 -2.91 18.18 0.78
N ASP A 10 -3.43 19.40 0.76
CA ASP A 10 -3.54 20.27 1.94
C ASP A 10 -4.74 19.93 2.83
N THR A 11 -5.77 19.31 2.27
CA THR A 11 -6.99 18.97 3.01
C THR A 11 -7.15 17.47 3.21
N THR A 12 -7.80 17.08 4.30
CA THR A 12 -8.12 15.69 4.61
C THR A 12 -8.99 15.05 3.53
N ALA A 13 -9.91 15.81 2.94
CA ALA A 13 -10.76 15.36 1.84
C ALA A 13 -9.97 15.09 0.56
N ALA A 14 -9.02 15.96 0.21
CA ALA A 14 -8.14 15.75 -0.94
C ALA A 14 -7.22 14.54 -0.73
N ARG A 15 -6.71 14.35 0.49
CA ARG A 15 -5.94 13.15 0.86
C ARG A 15 -6.77 11.87 0.74
N ALA A 16 -8.02 11.90 1.19
CA ALA A 16 -8.94 10.77 1.06
C ALA A 16 -9.19 10.43 -0.42
N SER A 17 -9.44 11.42 -1.28
CA SER A 17 -9.63 11.20 -2.72
C SER A 17 -8.38 10.61 -3.41
N VAL A 18 -7.18 11.07 -3.04
CA VAL A 18 -5.93 10.47 -3.55
C VAL A 18 -5.77 9.03 -3.03
N PHE A 19 -6.13 8.76 -1.78
CA PHE A 19 -6.09 7.42 -1.22
C PHE A 19 -7.10 6.49 -1.90
N ASP A 20 -8.32 6.93 -2.15
CA ASP A 20 -9.35 6.10 -2.80
C ASP A 20 -8.97 5.77 -4.25
N SER A 21 -8.28 6.67 -4.94
CA SER A 21 -7.84 6.44 -6.33
C SER A 21 -6.56 5.61 -6.45
N THR A 22 -5.65 5.66 -5.47
CA THR A 22 -4.31 5.04 -5.58
C THR A 22 -4.00 3.98 -4.53
N GLY A 23 -4.78 3.91 -3.45
CA GLY A 23 -4.53 3.06 -2.27
C GLY A 23 -3.30 3.45 -1.45
N LEU A 24 -2.59 4.53 -1.81
CA LEU A 24 -1.29 4.87 -1.25
C LEU A 24 -1.38 6.05 -0.30
N ARG A 25 -0.75 5.89 0.88
CA ARG A 25 -0.55 6.97 1.86
C ARG A 25 0.92 7.36 1.90
N TRP A 26 1.17 8.62 2.26
CA TRP A 26 2.53 9.06 2.52
C TRP A 26 3.01 8.57 3.89
N SER A 27 4.28 8.15 3.94
CA SER A 27 4.99 7.74 5.15
C SER A 27 6.44 8.14 5.04
N GLU A 28 7.09 8.45 6.17
CA GLU A 28 8.53 8.76 6.22
C GLU A 28 9.39 7.62 5.67
N LEU A 29 8.90 6.37 5.73
CA LEU A 29 9.59 5.21 5.16
C LEU A 29 9.80 5.32 3.63
N LEU A 30 8.94 6.05 2.92
CA LEU A 30 9.09 6.29 1.48
C LEU A 30 10.24 7.24 1.12
N ARG A 31 10.89 7.88 2.09
CA ARG A 31 12.12 8.64 1.87
C ARG A 31 13.34 7.75 1.66
N LEU A 32 13.26 6.49 2.08
CA LEU A 32 14.35 5.54 1.97
C LEU A 32 14.40 5.02 0.53
N PRO A 33 15.50 5.21 -0.22
CA PRO A 33 15.56 4.85 -1.64
C PRO A 33 15.47 3.35 -1.91
N TYR A 34 15.66 2.52 -0.87
CA TYR A 34 15.54 1.06 -0.91
C TYR A 34 14.16 0.55 -0.47
N PHE A 35 13.31 1.41 0.11
CA PHE A 35 12.03 0.99 0.67
C PHE A 35 10.88 1.47 -0.20
N ASP A 36 10.29 0.53 -0.93
CA ASP A 36 9.13 0.77 -1.77
C ASP A 36 7.96 -0.10 -1.30
N ILE A 37 6.99 0.53 -0.62
CA ILE A 37 5.78 -0.13 -0.12
C ILE A 37 5.00 -0.78 -1.27
N THR A 38 5.03 -0.21 -2.47
CA THR A 38 4.28 -0.78 -3.61
C THR A 38 4.81 -2.14 -4.05
N ARG A 39 6.09 -2.41 -3.78
CA ARG A 39 6.74 -3.70 -4.06
C ARG A 39 6.55 -4.70 -2.92
N GLY A 40 6.12 -4.24 -1.74
CA GLY A 40 5.87 -5.08 -0.56
C GLY A 40 4.45 -5.67 -0.51
N VAL A 41 3.55 -5.30 -1.43
CA VAL A 41 2.19 -5.86 -1.54
C VAL A 41 2.19 -7.14 -2.40
N VAL A 42 3.23 -7.95 -2.29
CA VAL A 42 3.16 -9.32 -2.80
C VAL A 42 2.42 -10.11 -1.74
N VAL A 43 1.23 -10.62 -2.07
CA VAL A 43 0.49 -11.52 -1.18
C VAL A 43 1.36 -12.75 -1.00
N ASP A 44 2.04 -12.82 0.13
CA ASP A 44 2.94 -13.91 0.43
C ASP A 44 2.12 -15.14 0.86
N SER A 45 2.73 -16.33 0.76
CA SER A 45 2.07 -17.59 1.09
C SER A 45 1.48 -17.59 2.50
N MET A 46 2.07 -16.88 3.46
CA MET A 46 1.55 -16.73 4.83
C MET A 46 0.27 -15.91 4.87
N GLN A 47 0.17 -14.85 4.08
CA GLN A 47 -1.08 -14.07 3.96
C GLN A 47 -2.16 -14.90 3.28
N ASN A 48 -1.83 -15.70 2.25
CA ASN A 48 -2.79 -16.63 1.65
C ASN A 48 -3.22 -17.75 2.60
N LEU A 49 -2.33 -18.22 3.48
CA LEU A 49 -2.66 -19.16 4.55
C LEU A 49 -3.65 -18.53 5.53
N PHE A 50 -3.38 -17.30 5.95
CA PHE A 50 -4.25 -16.58 6.88
C PHE A 50 -5.62 -16.26 6.28
N LEU A 51 -5.68 -15.97 4.98
CA LEU A 51 -6.92 -15.74 4.24
C LEU A 51 -7.67 -17.03 3.88
N GLY A 52 -7.11 -18.22 4.17
CA GLY A 52 -7.71 -19.51 3.82
C GLY A 52 -7.76 -19.78 2.31
N LEU A 53 -6.96 -19.08 1.53
CA LEU A 53 -6.91 -19.20 0.06
C LEU A 53 -6.00 -20.34 -0.40
N LEU A 54 -5.14 -20.85 0.50
CA LEU A 54 -4.40 -22.08 0.25
C LEU A 54 -5.36 -23.26 0.30
N LYS A 55 -5.61 -23.85 -0.88
CA LYS A 55 -6.27 -25.14 -0.98
C LYS A 55 -5.24 -26.22 -0.69
N GLU A 56 -5.36 -26.90 0.44
CA GLU A 56 -4.68 -28.17 0.60
C GLU A 56 -5.32 -29.18 -0.36
N HIS A 57 -4.52 -29.68 -1.30
CA HIS A 57 -4.86 -30.90 -2.01
C HIS A 57 -4.47 -32.06 -1.08
N PHE A 58 -5.48 -32.72 -0.51
CA PHE A 58 -5.34 -34.01 0.17
C PHE A 58 -4.93 -35.11 -0.80
#